data_AF-A0A379S4R3-F1
#
_entry.id   AF-A0A379S4R3-F1
#
_cell.length_a   1.000
_cell.length_b   1.000
_cell.length_c   1.000
_cell.angle_alpha   90.00
_cell.angle_beta   90.00
_cell.angle_gamma   90.00
#
_symmetry.space_group_name_H-M   'P 1'
#
loop_
_entity.id
_entity.type
_entity.pdbx_description
1 polymer ?
#
loop_
_entity_poly.entity_id
_entity_poly.type
_entity_poly.pdbx_seq_one_letter_code
_entity_poly.pdbx_strand_id
1 'polypeptide(L)'
;MENAPASLHSLDVKSRDMRGQKYVLQVAPEDCTGCNLCVEVCPAKDRQNPQIKAINMMSRLEHVEEEKVNYDFFLDLPEIDRSKLERIDIRTSQLITPLFEYSGACSGCGETPYIKLLTQLYGDRMLIANATGCSSIYGGNLPSTPYTTDANGRGPAWANSLFEDNAEFASVSV
;
A
#
# COMPACT_ATOMS: atom_id res chain seq x y z
N MET A 1 17.37 -7.33 -9.17
CA MET A 1 18.31 -6.21 -8.93
C MET A 1 19.41 -6.10 -10.01
N GLU A 2 19.77 -7.17 -10.72
CA GLU A 2 20.84 -7.11 -11.74
C GLU A 2 20.56 -6.14 -12.91
N ASN A 3 19.29 -5.80 -13.15
CA ASN A 3 18.87 -4.82 -14.18
C ASN A 3 18.13 -3.60 -13.58
N ALA A 4 18.31 -3.34 -12.28
CA ALA A 4 17.65 -2.19 -11.65
C ALA A 4 18.16 -0.87 -12.26
N PRO A 5 17.29 0.13 -12.45
CA PRO A 5 17.72 1.49 -12.78
C PRO A 5 18.78 1.99 -11.79
N ALA A 6 19.76 2.75 -12.27
CA ALA A 6 20.84 3.26 -11.42
C ALA A 6 20.34 4.18 -10.28
N SER A 7 19.20 4.86 -10.52
CA SER A 7 18.45 5.68 -9.58
C SER A 7 17.69 4.88 -8.52
N LEU A 8 17.42 3.59 -8.75
CA LEU A 8 16.69 2.76 -7.79
C LEU A 8 17.60 2.34 -6.64
N HIS A 9 17.60 3.16 -5.59
CA HIS A 9 18.41 2.91 -4.41
C HIS A 9 17.91 1.70 -3.61
N SER A 10 18.86 0.89 -3.13
CA SER A 10 18.59 -0.27 -2.29
C SER A 10 19.61 -0.42 -1.17
N LEU A 11 19.22 -1.13 -0.12
CA LEU A 11 20.06 -1.39 1.06
C LEU A 11 20.06 -2.88 1.39
N ASP A 12 21.11 -3.39 2.03
CA ASP A 12 21.08 -4.74 2.58
C ASP A 12 20.13 -4.83 3.78
N VAL A 13 19.28 -5.86 3.79
CA VAL A 13 18.39 -6.13 4.93
C VAL A 13 19.23 -6.54 6.14
N LYS A 14 19.07 -5.79 7.24
CA LYS A 14 19.80 -6.05 8.50
C LYS A 14 19.17 -7.15 9.35
N SER A 15 17.91 -7.49 9.11
CA SER A 15 17.16 -8.45 9.91
C SER A 15 17.65 -9.88 9.68
N ARG A 16 17.66 -10.69 10.74
CA ARG A 16 18.22 -12.06 10.70
C ARG A 16 17.42 -13.00 9.78
N ASP A 17 16.10 -12.89 9.84
CA ASP A 17 15.09 -13.66 9.09
C ASP A 17 15.10 -13.37 7.57
N MET A 18 15.77 -12.30 7.13
CA MET A 18 15.80 -11.87 5.72
C MET A 18 17.22 -11.53 5.24
N ARG A 19 18.25 -12.11 5.87
CA ARG A 19 19.65 -11.89 5.47
C ARG A 19 19.88 -12.29 4.00
N GLY A 20 20.72 -11.52 3.32
CA GLY A 20 21.03 -11.72 1.90
C GLY A 20 20.02 -11.11 0.95
N GLN A 21 18.92 -10.54 1.45
CA GLN A 21 17.97 -9.77 0.64
C GLN A 21 18.34 -8.29 0.59
N LYS A 22 17.85 -7.61 -0.44
CA LYS A 22 17.88 -6.15 -0.58
C LYS A 22 16.53 -5.56 -0.17
N TYR A 23 16.57 -4.38 0.44
CA TYR A 23 15.43 -3.57 0.79
C TYR A 23 15.37 -2.35 -0.14
N VAL A 24 14.20 -2.11 -0.70
CA VAL A 24 13.87 -0.95 -1.52
C VAL A 24 12.64 -0.31 -0.90
N LEU A 25 12.66 1.02 -0.74
CA LEU A 25 11.49 1.79 -0.36
C LEU A 25 11.12 2.66 -1.55
N GLN A 26 10.15 2.20 -2.33
CA GLN A 26 9.71 2.86 -3.56
C GLN A 26 8.40 3.62 -3.34
N VAL A 27 8.27 4.78 -3.98
CA VAL A 27 7.03 5.56 -4.04
C VAL A 27 6.38 5.39 -5.41
N ALA A 28 5.04 5.38 -5.46
CA ALA A 28 4.29 5.56 -6.70
C ALA A 28 4.11 7.08 -6.94
N PRO A 29 4.90 7.71 -7.83
CA PRO A 29 4.94 9.17 -7.91
C PRO A 29 3.68 9.78 -8.56
N GLU A 30 2.94 9.00 -9.33
CA GLU A 30 1.71 9.45 -9.99
C GLU A 30 0.48 9.35 -9.08
N ASP A 31 0.49 8.42 -8.12
CA ASP A 31 -0.61 8.22 -7.19
C ASP A 31 -0.40 8.85 -5.81
N CYS A 32 0.82 9.32 -5.51
CA CYS A 32 1.11 10.00 -4.26
C CYS A 32 0.34 11.33 -4.17
N THR A 33 -0.48 11.48 -3.13
CA THR A 33 -1.28 12.71 -2.88
C THR A 33 -0.52 13.81 -2.17
N GLY A 34 0.76 13.60 -1.82
CA GLY A 34 1.58 14.57 -1.11
C GLY A 34 1.15 14.87 0.34
N CYS A 35 0.46 13.94 1.02
CA CYS A 35 -0.08 14.14 2.38
C CYS A 35 0.97 14.27 3.51
N ASN A 36 2.26 14.04 3.23
CA ASN A 36 3.37 14.11 4.19
C ASN A 36 3.37 13.07 5.34
N LEU A 37 2.31 12.27 5.51
CA LEU A 37 2.19 11.35 6.65
C LEU A 37 3.32 10.33 6.77
N CYS A 38 3.81 9.80 5.64
CA CYS A 38 4.94 8.86 5.63
C CYS A 38 6.21 9.49 6.22
N VAL A 39 6.50 10.74 5.85
CA VAL A 39 7.64 11.50 6.38
C VAL A 39 7.41 11.85 7.85
N GLU A 40 6.21 12.26 8.25
CA GLU A 40 5.89 12.57 9.65
C GLU A 40 6.12 11.40 10.58
N VAL A 41 5.59 10.22 10.22
CA VAL A 41 5.71 9.00 11.03
C VAL A 41 7.10 8.35 10.97
N CYS A 42 7.95 8.73 10.03
CA CYS A 42 9.28 8.14 9.88
C CYS A 42 10.09 8.27 11.18
N PRO A 43 10.46 7.15 11.83
CA PRO A 43 11.15 7.18 13.12
C PRO A 43 12.66 7.44 12.97
N ALA A 44 13.20 7.24 11.77
CA ALA A 44 14.63 7.37 11.49
C ALA A 44 15.01 8.81 11.14
N LYS A 45 15.96 9.36 11.89
CA LYS A 45 16.50 10.72 11.73
C LYS A 45 18.00 10.65 11.52
N ASP A 46 18.54 11.59 10.75
CA ASP A 46 19.97 11.77 10.62
C ASP A 46 20.59 12.14 11.98
N ARG A 47 21.82 11.67 12.21
CA ARG A 47 22.51 11.84 13.49
C ARG A 47 23.06 13.25 13.69
N GLN A 48 23.39 13.95 12.60
CA GLN A 48 23.97 15.29 12.64
C GLN A 48 22.88 16.35 12.53
N ASN A 49 21.86 16.13 11.69
CA ASN A 49 20.74 17.03 11.52
C ASN A 49 19.39 16.30 11.67
N PRO A 50 18.76 16.37 12.86
CA PRO A 50 17.47 15.71 13.12
C PRO A 50 16.28 16.17 12.26
N GLN A 51 16.42 17.25 11.48
CA GLN A 51 15.43 17.69 10.50
C GLN A 51 15.40 16.79 9.26
N ILE A 52 16.51 16.12 8.96
CA ILE A 52 16.61 15.17 7.85
C ILE A 52 16.16 13.80 8.37
N LYS A 53 15.13 13.23 7.74
CA LYS A 53 14.65 11.88 8.03
C LYS A 53 15.11 10.90 6.95
N ALA A 54 14.85 9.60 7.14
CA ALA A 54 15.17 8.60 6.12
C ALA A 54 14.34 8.76 4.82
N ILE A 55 13.19 9.43 4.91
CA ILE A 55 12.38 9.88 3.78
C ILE A 55 12.01 11.35 3.99
N ASN A 56 12.04 12.15 2.94
CA ASN A 56 11.77 13.59 3.00
C ASN A 56 10.92 14.01 1.79
N MET A 57 10.11 15.06 1.96
CA MET A 57 9.31 15.60 0.86
C MET A 57 10.20 16.36 -0.12
N MET A 58 10.00 16.10 -1.42
CA MET A 58 10.68 16.78 -2.52
C MET A 58 9.68 17.16 -3.62
N SER A 59 10.09 18.03 -4.54
CA SER A 59 9.24 18.46 -5.66
C SER A 59 8.94 17.28 -6.59
N ARG A 60 7.64 16.98 -6.78
CA ARG A 60 7.21 15.95 -7.73
C ARG A 60 7.68 16.24 -9.16
N LEU A 61 7.65 17.51 -9.58
CA LEU A 61 8.01 17.89 -10.96
C LEU A 61 9.48 17.59 -11.29
N GLU A 62 10.35 17.60 -10.29
CA GLU A 62 11.77 17.32 -10.47
C GLU A 62 12.08 15.82 -10.48
N HIS A 63 11.23 14.99 -9.89
CA HIS A 63 11.51 13.57 -9.62
C HIS A 63 10.57 12.59 -10.35
N VAL A 64 9.42 13.03 -10.85
CA VAL A 64 8.37 12.14 -11.39
C VAL A 64 8.87 11.25 -12.52
N GLU A 65 9.65 11.78 -13.47
CA GLU A 65 10.11 10.98 -14.62
C GLU A 65 11.08 9.86 -14.20
N GLU A 66 11.98 10.14 -13.25
CA GLU A 66 12.91 9.14 -12.71
C GLU A 66 12.16 8.11 -11.86
N GLU A 67 11.29 8.57 -10.96
CA GLU A 67 10.55 7.69 -10.05
C GLU A 67 9.53 6.81 -10.77
N LYS A 68 9.01 7.22 -11.94
CA LYS A 68 8.16 6.36 -12.78
C LYS A 68 8.92 5.13 -13.26
N VAL A 69 10.13 5.33 -13.80
CA VAL A 69 10.98 4.23 -14.27
C VAL A 69 11.38 3.30 -13.11
N ASN A 70 11.70 3.88 -11.96
CA ASN A 70 11.98 3.13 -10.74
C ASN A 70 10.76 2.31 -10.29
N TYR A 71 9.57 2.90 -10.33
CA TYR A 71 8.32 2.28 -9.91
C TYR A 71 7.89 1.15 -10.84
N ASP A 72 8.01 1.34 -12.15
CA ASP A 72 7.74 0.28 -13.14
C ASP A 72 8.63 -0.95 -12.89
N PHE A 73 9.94 -0.74 -12.69
CA PHE A 73 10.85 -1.85 -12.35
C PHE A 73 10.51 -2.49 -10.99
N PHE A 74 10.07 -1.69 -10.01
CA PHE A 74 9.69 -2.20 -8.70
C PHE A 74 8.47 -3.11 -8.77
N LEU A 75 7.47 -2.76 -9.59
CA LEU A 75 6.27 -3.59 -9.82
C LEU A 75 6.59 -4.93 -10.49
N ASP A 76 7.67 -5.00 -11.27
CA ASP A 76 8.15 -6.25 -11.89
C ASP A 76 8.91 -7.18 -10.92
N LEU A 77 9.20 -6.72 -9.68
CA LEU A 77 9.86 -7.55 -8.69
C LEU A 77 8.93 -8.66 -8.18
N PRO A 78 9.47 -9.87 -7.90
CA PRO A 78 8.64 -10.96 -7.40
C PRO A 78 8.07 -10.64 -6.02
N GLU A 79 6.78 -10.96 -5.82
CA GLU A 79 6.13 -10.84 -4.53
C GLU A 79 6.75 -11.78 -3.47
N ILE A 80 6.74 -11.34 -2.22
CA ILE A 80 7.14 -12.19 -1.10
C ILE A 80 6.02 -13.19 -0.82
N ASP A 81 6.36 -14.47 -0.88
CA ASP A 81 5.49 -15.56 -0.45
C ASP A 81 5.15 -15.41 1.04
N ARG A 82 3.85 -15.17 1.32
CA ARG A 82 3.30 -15.01 2.67
C ARG A 82 3.69 -16.15 3.62
N SER A 83 3.85 -17.38 3.12
CA SER A 83 4.22 -18.54 3.95
C SER A 83 5.64 -18.46 4.51
N LYS A 84 6.50 -17.61 3.92
CA LYS A 84 7.88 -17.38 4.37
C LYS A 84 7.98 -16.34 5.50
N LEU A 85 6.88 -15.66 5.83
CA LEU A 85 6.85 -14.70 6.93
C LEU A 85 6.65 -15.45 8.26
N GLU A 86 7.68 -15.48 9.11
CA GLU A 86 7.63 -16.17 10.41
C GLU A 86 6.53 -15.63 11.35
N ARG A 87 6.21 -14.33 11.21
CA ARG A 87 5.19 -13.64 12.01
C ARG A 87 4.62 -12.45 11.26
N ILE A 88 3.42 -12.04 11.65
CA ILE A 88 2.81 -10.79 11.21
C ILE A 88 3.04 -9.73 12.29
N ASP A 89 3.80 -8.70 11.93
CA ASP A 89 4.02 -7.48 12.72
C ASP A 89 3.90 -6.23 11.85
N ILE A 90 4.16 -5.05 12.43
CA ILE A 90 4.09 -3.77 11.69
C ILE A 90 4.98 -3.78 10.45
N ARG A 91 6.16 -4.43 10.49
CA ARG A 91 7.08 -4.46 9.36
C ARG A 91 6.66 -5.51 8.34
N THR A 92 6.42 -6.75 8.77
CA THR A 92 6.16 -7.86 7.84
C THR A 92 4.80 -7.76 7.18
N SER A 93 3.80 -7.13 7.81
CA SER A 93 2.52 -6.84 7.16
C SER A 93 2.67 -5.92 5.94
N GLN A 94 3.67 -5.03 5.91
CA GLN A 94 3.91 -4.13 4.77
C GLN A 94 4.66 -4.80 3.62
N LEU A 95 5.12 -6.05 3.81
CA LEU A 95 5.72 -6.87 2.75
C LEU A 95 4.66 -7.68 1.98
N ILE A 96 3.40 -7.62 2.42
CA ILE A 96 2.29 -8.31 1.77
C ILE A 96 1.61 -7.32 0.82
N THR A 97 1.31 -7.77 -0.39
CA THR A 97 0.63 -6.96 -1.41
C THR A 97 -0.67 -6.37 -0.87
N PRO A 98 -0.84 -5.04 -0.91
CA PRO A 98 -2.12 -4.41 -0.60
C PRO A 98 -3.13 -4.67 -1.72
N LEU A 99 -4.37 -5.04 -1.37
CA LEU A 99 -5.46 -5.19 -2.36
C LEU A 99 -6.47 -4.04 -2.30
N PHE A 100 -6.02 -2.90 -1.78
CA PHE A 100 -6.73 -1.64 -1.76
C PHE A 100 -5.72 -0.51 -1.96
N GLU A 101 -5.73 0.09 -3.14
CA GLU A 101 -4.73 1.06 -3.59
C GLU A 101 -5.35 2.18 -4.42
N TYR A 102 -4.71 3.36 -4.39
CA TYR A 102 -5.05 4.52 -5.24
C TYR A 102 -6.52 4.95 -5.24
N SER A 103 -7.15 4.93 -4.06
CA SER A 103 -8.54 5.35 -3.91
C SER A 103 -8.72 6.87 -4.07
N GLY A 104 -9.93 7.29 -4.44
CA GLY A 104 -10.31 8.70 -4.54
C GLY A 104 -10.52 9.40 -3.18
N ALA A 105 -9.92 8.88 -2.11
CA ALA A 105 -10.04 9.47 -0.78
C ALA A 105 -9.23 10.78 -0.66
N CYS A 106 -9.55 11.59 0.35
CA CYS A 106 -8.80 12.81 0.63
C CYS A 106 -7.32 12.52 0.93
N SER A 107 -6.45 13.50 0.64
CA SER A 107 -5.04 13.44 1.02
C SER A 107 -4.90 13.28 2.54
N GLY A 108 -4.25 12.20 2.98
CA GLY A 108 -4.10 11.89 4.40
C GLY A 108 -5.38 11.37 5.07
N CYS A 109 -6.30 10.75 4.31
CA CYS A 109 -7.51 10.13 4.85
C CYS A 109 -7.19 9.16 6.01
N GLY A 110 -7.92 9.30 7.11
CA GLY A 110 -7.77 8.42 8.28
C GLY A 110 -8.38 7.04 8.13
N GLU A 111 -9.21 6.78 7.11
CA GLU A 111 -9.94 5.52 6.94
C GLU A 111 -9.15 4.50 6.11
N THR A 112 -8.54 4.95 5.00
CA THR A 112 -7.92 4.06 3.99
C THR A 112 -6.75 3.20 4.50
N PRO A 113 -5.89 3.65 5.46
CA PRO A 113 -4.82 2.78 5.98
C PRO A 113 -5.35 1.52 6.68
N TYR A 114 -6.54 1.60 7.29
CA TYR A 114 -7.16 0.46 7.96
C TYR A 114 -7.67 -0.57 6.93
N ILE A 115 -8.34 -0.11 5.87
CA ILE A 115 -8.83 -0.99 4.79
C ILE A 115 -7.65 -1.65 4.10
N LYS A 116 -6.60 -0.89 3.75
CA LYS A 116 -5.35 -1.43 3.18
C LYS A 116 -4.76 -2.54 4.04
N LEU A 117 -4.66 -2.33 5.36
CA LEU A 117 -4.11 -3.36 6.25
C LEU A 117 -5.02 -4.60 6.31
N LEU A 118 -6.34 -4.43 6.33
CA LEU A 118 -7.28 -5.55 6.32
C LEU A 118 -7.12 -6.39 5.04
N THR A 119 -7.02 -5.75 3.88
CA THR A 119 -6.84 -6.47 2.60
C THR A 119 -5.47 -7.15 2.51
N GLN A 120 -4.43 -6.56 3.08
CA GLN A 120 -3.12 -7.23 3.23
C GLN A 120 -3.17 -8.49 4.10
N LEU A 121 -4.10 -8.62 5.05
CA LEU A 121 -4.16 -9.79 5.93
C LEU A 121 -5.14 -10.86 5.44
N TYR A 122 -6.25 -10.45 4.83
CA TYR A 122 -7.37 -11.34 4.52
C TYR A 122 -7.98 -11.14 3.13
N GLY A 123 -7.43 -10.25 2.31
CA GLY A 123 -8.06 -9.80 1.06
C GLY A 123 -8.31 -10.91 0.03
N ASP A 124 -7.53 -11.99 0.04
CA ASP A 124 -7.67 -13.15 -0.85
C ASP A 124 -8.95 -13.99 -0.62
N ARG A 125 -9.68 -13.68 0.46
CA ARG A 125 -10.89 -14.40 0.89
C ARG A 125 -11.87 -13.49 1.65
N MET A 126 -11.79 -12.19 1.44
CA MET A 126 -12.63 -11.20 2.11
C MET A 126 -13.87 -10.89 1.27
N LEU A 127 -15.03 -10.86 1.94
CA LEU A 127 -16.25 -10.27 1.41
C LEU A 127 -16.49 -8.96 2.16
N ILE A 128 -16.78 -7.87 1.44
CA ILE A 128 -17.01 -6.54 2.00
C ILE A 128 -18.42 -6.09 1.65
N ALA A 129 -19.28 -6.06 2.67
CA ALA A 129 -20.51 -5.29 2.67
C ALA A 129 -20.20 -3.88 3.21
N ASN A 130 -20.26 -2.88 2.34
CA ASN A 130 -19.89 -1.51 2.66
C ASN A 130 -21.14 -0.64 2.75
N ALA A 131 -21.35 0.04 3.88
CA ALA A 131 -22.43 1.01 4.02
C ALA A 131 -22.18 2.23 3.13
N THR A 132 -23.24 2.92 2.71
CA THR A 132 -23.07 4.17 1.95
C THR A 132 -22.41 5.26 2.82
N GLY A 133 -21.35 5.87 2.33
CA GLY A 133 -20.58 6.88 3.06
C GLY A 133 -19.26 7.19 2.35
N CYS A 134 -18.31 7.87 3.02
CA CYS A 134 -16.99 8.13 2.44
C CYS A 134 -16.35 6.84 1.89
N SER A 135 -16.46 5.75 2.64
CA SER A 135 -15.91 4.44 2.26
C SER A 135 -16.53 3.84 1.00
N SER A 136 -17.80 4.08 0.71
CA SER A 136 -18.39 3.64 -0.56
C SER A 136 -18.02 4.57 -1.72
N ILE A 137 -17.83 5.86 -1.45
CA ILE A 137 -17.43 6.85 -2.47
C ILE A 137 -15.99 6.61 -2.92
N TYR A 138 -15.03 6.58 -2.00
CA TYR A 138 -13.65 6.29 -2.42
C TYR A 138 -13.44 4.82 -2.77
N GLY A 139 -14.33 3.92 -2.32
CA GLY A 139 -14.23 2.48 -2.52
C GLY A 139 -14.91 1.93 -3.77
N GLY A 140 -15.82 2.69 -4.39
CA GLY A 140 -16.67 2.18 -5.48
C GLY A 140 -17.32 3.26 -6.36
N ASN A 141 -16.65 4.39 -6.61
CA ASN A 141 -17.15 5.41 -7.53
C ASN A 141 -16.68 5.17 -8.98
N LEU A 142 -17.53 4.51 -9.76
CA LEU A 142 -17.25 4.16 -11.16
C LEU A 142 -16.83 5.39 -11.99
N PRO A 143 -15.87 5.22 -12.91
CA PRO A 143 -15.31 3.95 -13.40
C PRO A 143 -14.11 3.41 -12.61
N SER A 144 -13.64 4.09 -11.56
CA SER A 144 -12.45 3.67 -10.81
C SER A 144 -12.82 2.92 -9.53
N THR A 145 -12.17 1.77 -9.30
CA THR A 145 -12.30 1.00 -8.07
C THR A 145 -10.92 0.71 -7.49
N PRO A 146 -10.62 1.06 -6.23
CA PRO A 146 -9.32 0.83 -5.60
C PRO A 146 -9.09 -0.62 -5.15
N TYR A 147 -10.12 -1.45 -5.14
CA TYR A 147 -10.00 -2.87 -4.82
C TYR A 147 -9.42 -3.62 -6.02
N THR A 148 -8.36 -4.39 -5.79
CA THR A 148 -7.65 -5.14 -6.82
C THR A 148 -7.49 -6.61 -6.43
N THR A 149 -6.87 -7.41 -7.29
CA THR A 149 -6.61 -8.84 -7.08
C THR A 149 -5.12 -9.11 -6.96
N ASP A 150 -4.77 -10.16 -6.22
CA ASP A 150 -3.42 -10.72 -6.20
C ASP A 150 -3.05 -11.39 -7.55
N ALA A 151 -1.83 -11.91 -7.64
CA ALA A 151 -1.33 -12.62 -8.82
C ALA A 151 -2.13 -13.89 -9.19
N ASN A 152 -2.97 -14.42 -8.30
CA ASN A 152 -3.87 -15.55 -8.55
C ASN A 152 -5.28 -15.10 -8.95
N GLY A 153 -5.50 -13.80 -9.13
CA GLY A 153 -6.82 -13.23 -9.44
C GLY A 153 -7.77 -13.24 -8.24
N ARG A 154 -7.27 -13.36 -7.01
CA ARG A 154 -8.09 -13.34 -5.79
C ARG A 154 -8.01 -11.95 -5.15
N GLY A 155 -9.16 -11.42 -4.77
CA GLY A 155 -9.24 -10.14 -4.07
C GLY A 155 -10.56 -9.97 -3.34
N PRO A 156 -10.74 -8.86 -2.61
CA PRO A 156 -11.96 -8.62 -1.87
C PRO A 156 -13.16 -8.53 -2.80
N ALA A 157 -14.21 -9.32 -2.57
CA ALA A 157 -15.48 -9.09 -3.24
C ALA A 157 -16.20 -7.96 -2.50
N TRP A 158 -16.42 -6.84 -3.18
CA TRP A 158 -16.97 -5.63 -2.59
C TRP A 158 -18.38 -5.36 -3.13
N ALA A 159 -19.29 -4.99 -2.23
CA ALA A 159 -20.62 -4.53 -2.59
C ALA A 159 -21.11 -3.45 -1.61
N ASN A 160 -21.88 -2.50 -2.13
CA ASN A 160 -22.62 -1.51 -1.37
C ASN A 160 -24.10 -1.68 -1.69
N SER A 161 -24.91 -1.90 -0.65
CA SER A 161 -26.38 -1.88 -0.75
C SER A 161 -26.85 -0.44 -0.51
N LEU A 162 -27.41 -0.15 0.66
CA LEU A 162 -27.85 1.17 1.07
C LEU A 162 -27.09 1.64 2.31
N PHE A 163 -27.47 2.80 2.82
CA PHE A 163 -26.88 3.37 4.01
C PHE A 163 -27.35 2.62 5.27
N GLU A 164 -28.63 2.28 5.31
CA GLU A 164 -29.36 1.80 6.47
C GLU A 164 -29.38 0.28 6.64
N ASP A 165 -28.97 -0.49 5.63
CA ASP A 165 -29.14 -1.96 5.58
C ASP A 165 -27.82 -2.75 5.56
N ASN A 166 -26.68 -2.11 5.82
CA ASN A 166 -25.38 -2.73 5.59
C ASN A 166 -25.16 -4.01 6.41
N ALA A 167 -25.61 -4.04 7.67
CA ALA A 167 -25.42 -5.20 8.54
C ALA A 167 -26.30 -6.38 8.09
N GLU A 168 -27.55 -6.08 7.71
CA GLU A 168 -28.51 -7.03 7.16
C GLU A 168 -28.01 -7.58 5.82
N PHE A 169 -27.51 -6.72 4.94
CA PHE A 169 -26.91 -7.10 3.66
C PHE A 169 -25.72 -8.04 3.83
N ALA A 170 -24.85 -7.76 4.81
CA ALA A 170 -23.72 -8.63 5.15
C ALA A 170 -24.17 -10.01 5.64
N SER A 171 -25.28 -10.09 6.37
CA SER A 171 -25.77 -11.35 6.94
C SER A 171 -26.34 -12.34 5.92
N VAL A 172 -26.82 -11.85 4.77
CA VAL A 172 -27.38 -12.67 3.69
C VAL A 172 -26.28 -13.16 2.72
N SER A 173 -25.11 -12.51 2.74
CA SER A 173 -24.02 -12.74 1.78
C SER A 173 -22.97 -13.78 2.25
N VAL A 174 -23.30 -14.60 3.26
CA VAL A 174 -22.47 -15.70 3.81
C VAL A 174 -23.11 -17.06 3.56
#